data_AF-A0AAV3GK65-F1
#
_entry.id   AF-A0AAV3GK65-F1
#
_cell.length_a   1.000
_cell.length_b   1.000
_cell.length_c   1.000
_cell.angle_alpha   90.00
_cell.angle_beta   90.00
_cell.angle_gamma   90.00
#
_symmetry.space_group_name_H-M   'P 1'
#
loop_
_entity.id
_entity.type
_entity.pdbx_description
1 polymer ?
#
loop_
_entity_poly.entity_id
_entity_poly.type
_entity_poly.pdbx_seq_one_letter_code
_entity_poly.pdbx_strand_id
1 'polypeptide(L)'
;MNRVKDKRLWLSIVGITGLGLLSGLFSVNAREYYQALRLPSFAPPGWLFGPVWLVLYIFMGITFYFILVHPNKQQKKRMITLFILQFIANFFWTFFFFSLQNNLLSVIDISLLWLLLIIQQWDYLRYKLITRGWLMIPYILWVTFAAALNYSILFLN
;
A
#
# COMPACT_ATOMS: atom_id res chain seq x y z
N MET A 1 18.63 -7.71 -22.19
CA MET A 1 18.38 -8.70 -21.11
C MET A 1 16.89 -8.86 -20.90
N ASN A 2 16.35 -10.06 -21.11
CA ASN A 2 14.92 -10.33 -21.07
C ASN A 2 14.45 -10.39 -19.61
N ARG A 3 13.99 -9.25 -19.05
CA ARG A 3 13.69 -9.08 -17.61
C ARG A 3 12.67 -10.08 -17.06
N VAL A 4 11.80 -10.62 -17.90
CA VAL A 4 10.81 -11.65 -17.54
C VAL A 4 11.49 -12.97 -17.11
N LYS A 5 12.70 -13.25 -17.61
CA LYS A 5 13.48 -14.45 -17.24
C LYS A 5 14.22 -14.29 -15.91
N ASP A 6 14.23 -13.11 -15.31
CA ASP A 6 14.90 -12.87 -14.03
C ASP A 6 14.06 -13.41 -12.88
N LYS A 7 14.53 -14.48 -12.23
CA LYS A 7 13.84 -15.13 -11.10
C LYS A 7 13.54 -14.15 -9.95
N ARG A 8 14.34 -13.09 -9.79
CA ARG A 8 14.14 -12.07 -8.75
C ARG A 8 12.84 -11.30 -8.92
N LEU A 9 12.35 -11.15 -10.15
CA LEU A 9 11.06 -10.50 -10.42
C LEU A 9 9.93 -11.30 -9.78
N TRP A 10 9.86 -12.59 -10.10
CA TRP A 10 8.83 -13.49 -9.58
C TRP A 10 8.92 -13.67 -8.06
N LEU A 11 10.12 -13.80 -7.51
CA LEU A 11 10.33 -13.82 -6.05
C LEU A 11 9.82 -12.53 -5.38
N SER A 12 10.03 -11.37 -6.00
CA SER A 12 9.54 -10.09 -5.45
C SER A 12 8.01 -10.02 -5.52
N ILE A 13 7.41 -10.42 -6.64
CA ILE A 13 5.95 -10.41 -6.80
C ILE A 13 5.29 -11.36 -5.80
N VAL A 14 5.71 -12.63 -5.78
CA VAL A 14 5.14 -13.65 -4.90
C VAL A 14 5.40 -13.31 -3.44
N GLY A 15 6.62 -12.87 -3.10
CA GLY A 15 6.97 -12.50 -1.73
C GLY A 15 6.17 -11.31 -1.21
N ILE A 16 6.11 -10.20 -1.95
CA ILE A 16 5.38 -8.99 -1.52
C ILE A 16 3.87 -9.24 -1.51
N THR A 17 3.34 -9.96 -2.51
CA THR A 17 1.91 -10.29 -2.55
C THR A 17 1.54 -11.23 -1.41
N GLY A 18 2.32 -12.27 -1.17
CA GLY A 18 2.11 -13.19 -0.05
C GLY A 18 2.12 -12.46 1.30
N LEU A 19 3.15 -11.65 1.55
CA LEU A 19 3.25 -10.86 2.78
C LEU A 19 2.11 -9.85 2.94
N GLY A 20 1.68 -9.21 1.84
CA GLY A 20 0.58 -8.26 1.86
C GLY A 20 -0.75 -8.93 2.21
N LEU A 21 -1.01 -10.11 1.62
CA LEU A 21 -2.21 -10.90 1.92
C LEU A 21 -2.27 -11.39 3.37
N LEU A 22 -1.13 -11.54 4.05
CA LEU A 22 -1.11 -11.86 5.49
C LEU A 22 -1.78 -10.76 6.33
N SER A 23 -1.84 -9.51 5.86
CA SER A 23 -2.59 -8.45 6.56
C SER A 23 -4.08 -8.76 6.66
N GLY A 24 -4.63 -9.54 5.72
CA GLY A 24 -6.03 -9.97 5.73
C GLY A 24 -6.39 -10.85 6.94
N LEU A 25 -5.40 -11.43 7.63
CA LEU A 25 -5.60 -12.15 8.89
C LEU A 25 -6.10 -11.22 10.03
N PHE A 26 -5.88 -9.91 9.92
CA PHE A 26 -6.41 -8.92 10.86
C PHE A 26 -7.81 -8.40 10.47
N SER A 27 -8.37 -8.89 9.37
CA SER A 27 -9.66 -8.46 8.81
C SER A 27 -10.77 -9.49 8.98
N VAL A 28 -10.65 -10.44 9.92
CA VAL A 28 -11.64 -11.53 10.10
C VAL A 28 -13.07 -11.00 10.28
N ASN A 29 -13.24 -9.96 11.10
CA ASN A 29 -14.54 -9.33 11.36
C ASN A 29 -14.76 -8.06 10.52
N ALA A 30 -13.97 -7.85 9.46
CA ALA A 30 -14.00 -6.61 8.69
C ALA A 30 -15.37 -6.32 8.09
N ARG A 31 -16.08 -7.37 7.63
CA ARG A 31 -17.41 -7.23 7.03
C ARG A 31 -18.43 -6.72 8.05
N GLU A 32 -18.46 -7.30 9.24
CA GLU A 32 -19.40 -6.95 10.30
C GLU A 32 -19.13 -5.53 10.82
N TYR A 33 -17.86 -5.22 11.11
CA TYR A 33 -17.46 -3.88 11.54
C TYR A 33 -17.79 -2.81 10.49
N TYR A 34 -17.46 -3.06 9.22
CA TYR A 34 -17.72 -2.10 8.15
C TYR A 34 -19.22 -1.86 7.92
N GLN A 35 -20.07 -2.86 8.14
CA GLN A 35 -21.53 -2.73 8.07
C GLN A 35 -22.13 -1.97 9.27
N ALA A 36 -21.46 -2.00 10.43
CA ALA A 36 -21.92 -1.28 11.62
C ALA A 36 -21.59 0.22 11.60
N LEU A 37 -20.61 0.63 10.78
CA LEU A 37 -20.19 2.03 10.67
C LEU A 37 -21.19 2.90 9.92
N ARG A 38 -21.28 4.18 10.32
CA ARG A 38 -21.87 5.22 9.47
C ARG A 38 -20.87 5.55 8.35
N LEU A 39 -21.19 5.07 7.15
CA LEU A 39 -20.35 5.24 5.97
C LEU A 39 -20.73 6.50 5.18
N PRO A 40 -19.76 7.22 4.58
CA PRO A 40 -20.06 8.30 3.64
C PRO A 40 -20.65 7.75 2.34
N SER A 41 -21.32 8.61 1.56
CA SER A 41 -21.99 8.22 0.31
C SER A 41 -21.07 7.64 -0.78
N PHE A 42 -19.76 7.92 -0.71
CA PHE A 42 -18.76 7.41 -1.65
C PHE A 42 -18.07 6.12 -1.19
N ALA A 43 -18.44 5.56 -0.03
CA ALA A 43 -17.86 4.33 0.48
C ALA A 43 -18.17 3.14 -0.45
N PRO A 44 -17.16 2.40 -0.95
CA PRO A 44 -17.38 1.26 -1.82
C PRO A 44 -17.89 0.06 -1.03
N PRO A 45 -18.46 -0.94 -1.72
CA PRO A 45 -18.78 -2.19 -1.07
C PRO A 45 -17.52 -2.89 -0.57
N GLY A 46 -17.59 -3.49 0.63
CA GLY A 46 -16.44 -4.11 1.31
C GLY A 46 -15.68 -5.18 0.51
N TRP A 47 -16.33 -5.85 -0.45
CA TRP A 47 -15.66 -6.84 -1.30
C TRP A 47 -14.65 -6.22 -2.27
N LEU A 48 -14.77 -4.92 -2.59
CA LEU A 48 -13.90 -4.24 -3.55
C LEU A 48 -12.46 -4.08 -3.03
N PHE A 49 -12.28 -3.99 -1.70
CA PHE A 49 -10.96 -3.79 -1.09
C PHE A 49 -10.00 -4.93 -1.42
N GLY A 50 -10.45 -6.19 -1.39
CA GLY A 50 -9.60 -7.37 -1.62
C GLY A 50 -8.94 -7.38 -3.01
N PRO A 51 -9.72 -7.34 -4.11
CA PRO A 51 -9.19 -7.29 -5.46
C PRO A 51 -8.27 -6.09 -5.72
N VAL A 52 -8.61 -4.91 -5.19
CA VAL A 52 -7.77 -3.72 -5.37
C VAL A 52 -6.42 -3.91 -4.67
N TRP A 53 -6.41 -4.34 -3.41
CA TRP A 53 -5.16 -4.60 -2.69
C TRP A 53 -4.31 -5.68 -3.35
N LEU A 54 -4.91 -6.74 -3.89
CA LEU A 54 -4.20 -7.77 -4.63
C LEU A 54 -3.44 -7.18 -5.83
N VAL A 55 -4.10 -6.37 -6.65
CA VAL A 55 -3.47 -5.70 -7.81
C VAL A 55 -2.35 -4.77 -7.34
N LEU A 56 -2.57 -4.00 -6.27
CA LEU A 56 -1.58 -3.11 -5.70
C LEU A 56 -0.35 -3.87 -5.20
N TYR A 57 -0.51 -5.00 -4.52
CA TYR A 57 0.61 -5.80 -4.04
C TYR A 57 1.45 -6.38 -5.19
N ILE A 58 0.82 -6.77 -6.29
CA ILE A 58 1.54 -7.18 -7.51
C ILE A 58 2.39 -6.01 -8.04
N PHE A 59 1.81 -4.80 -8.13
CA PHE A 59 2.55 -3.60 -8.57
C PHE A 59 3.68 -3.21 -7.61
N MET A 60 3.48 -3.38 -6.29
CA MET A 60 4.53 -3.20 -5.30
C MET A 60 5.66 -4.22 -5.49
N GLY A 61 5.35 -5.49 -5.74
CA GLY A 61 6.35 -6.53 -6.01
C GLY A 61 7.18 -6.25 -7.26
N ILE A 62 6.55 -5.80 -8.35
CA ILE A 62 7.24 -5.36 -9.57
C ILE A 62 8.14 -4.15 -9.26
N THR A 63 7.62 -3.18 -8.53
CA THR A 63 8.37 -1.98 -8.13
C THR A 63 9.57 -2.34 -7.27
N PHE A 64 9.41 -3.25 -6.31
CA PHE A 64 10.48 -3.74 -5.45
C PHE A 64 11.59 -4.41 -6.24
N TYR A 65 11.26 -5.26 -7.21
CA TYR A 65 12.23 -5.84 -8.13
C TYR A 65 13.08 -4.75 -8.82
N PHE A 66 12.45 -3.68 -9.30
CA PHE A 66 13.19 -2.58 -9.93
C PHE A 66 14.11 -1.83 -8.98
N ILE A 67 13.74 -1.72 -7.69
CA ILE A 67 14.64 -1.19 -6.66
C ILE A 67 15.84 -2.13 -6.47
N LEU A 68 15.61 -3.45 -6.42
CA LEU A 68 16.66 -4.43 -6.20
C LEU A 68 17.73 -4.44 -7.30
N VAL A 69 17.34 -4.23 -8.55
CA VAL A 69 18.28 -4.16 -9.70
C VAL A 69 18.81 -2.75 -9.98
N HIS A 70 18.51 -1.78 -9.11
CA HIS A 70 18.99 -0.41 -9.27
C HIS A 70 20.52 -0.32 -9.06
N PRO A 71 21.30 0.27 -9.98
CA PRO A 71 22.76 0.21 -9.95
C PRO A 71 23.37 1.10 -8.86
N ASN A 72 22.73 2.22 -8.51
CA ASN A 72 23.26 3.13 -7.49
C ASN A 72 22.93 2.61 -6.09
N LYS A 73 23.96 2.18 -5.35
CA LYS A 73 23.82 1.59 -4.00
C LYS A 73 23.16 2.51 -2.98
N GLN A 74 23.47 3.81 -3.00
CA GLN A 74 22.93 4.76 -2.03
C GLN A 74 21.44 5.04 -2.29
N GLN A 75 21.08 5.27 -3.55
CA GLN A 75 19.68 5.45 -3.97
C GLN A 75 18.88 4.18 -3.69
N LYS A 76 19.43 3.00 -4.04
CA LYS A 76 18.83 1.70 -3.75
C LYS A 76 18.55 1.53 -2.25
N LYS A 77 19.52 1.81 -1.37
CA LYS A 77 19.33 1.69 0.09
C LYS A 77 18.16 2.56 0.56
N ARG A 78 18.12 3.83 0.15
CA ARG A 78 17.04 4.76 0.50
C ARG A 78 15.67 4.26 0.01
N MET A 79 15.58 3.83 -1.25
CA MET A 79 14.34 3.31 -1.83
C MET A 79 13.86 2.03 -1.13
N ILE A 80 14.78 1.14 -0.75
CA ILE A 80 14.43 -0.06 0.06
C ILE A 80 13.91 0.36 1.43
N THR A 81 14.56 1.30 2.11
CA THR A 81 14.10 1.78 3.42
C THR A 81 12.70 2.36 3.34
N LEU A 82 12.44 3.26 2.38
CA LEU A 82 11.10 3.84 2.17
C LEU A 82 10.07 2.76 1.84
N PHE A 83 10.42 1.81 0.96
CA PHE A 83 9.55 0.71 0.59
C PHE A 83 9.17 -0.17 1.80
N ILE A 84 10.12 -0.48 2.68
CA ILE A 84 9.86 -1.27 3.89
C ILE A 84 8.97 -0.48 4.85
N LEU A 85 9.27 0.80 5.10
CA LEU A 85 8.46 1.63 5.99
C LEU A 85 7.02 1.75 5.51
N GLN A 86 6.80 2.02 4.21
CA GLN A 86 5.46 2.13 3.67
C GLN A 86 4.73 0.78 3.65
N PHE A 87 5.44 -0.34 3.44
CA PHE A 87 4.83 -1.66 3.51
C PHE A 87 4.42 -2.04 4.94
N ILE A 88 5.23 -1.67 5.94
CA ILE A 88 4.89 -1.85 7.35
C ILE A 88 3.68 -1.01 7.75
N ALA A 89 3.64 0.27 7.37
CA ALA A 89 2.48 1.13 7.60
C ALA A 89 1.23 0.54 6.93
N ASN A 90 1.33 0.10 5.67
CA ASN A 90 0.23 -0.59 4.99
C ASN A 90 -0.30 -1.80 5.75
N PHE A 91 0.58 -2.61 6.33
CA PHE A 91 0.22 -3.78 7.10
C PHE A 91 -0.48 -3.42 8.42
N PHE A 92 0.02 -2.39 9.12
CA PHE A 92 -0.56 -1.93 10.38
C PHE A 92 -1.88 -1.18 10.20
N TRP A 93 -2.11 -0.52 9.06
CA TRP A 93 -3.40 0.12 8.77
C TRP A 93 -4.56 -0.87 8.93
N THR A 94 -4.44 -2.06 8.33
CA THR A 94 -5.45 -3.12 8.43
C THR A 94 -5.69 -3.55 9.88
N PHE A 95 -4.63 -3.63 10.68
CA PHE A 95 -4.71 -3.95 12.10
C PHE A 95 -5.40 -2.84 12.92
N PHE A 96 -5.03 -1.58 12.73
CA PHE A 96 -5.65 -0.46 13.44
C PHE A 96 -7.12 -0.28 13.07
N PHE A 97 -7.46 -0.44 11.80
CA PHE A 97 -8.81 -0.21 11.31
C PHE A 97 -9.76 -1.36 11.63
N PHE A 98 -9.38 -2.61 11.33
CA PHE A 98 -10.30 -3.75 11.47
C PHE A 98 -10.16 -4.50 12.79
N SER A 99 -8.93 -4.66 13.31
CA SER A 99 -8.70 -5.43 14.53
C SER A 99 -8.90 -4.57 15.78
N LEU A 100 -8.31 -3.37 15.84
CA LEU A 100 -8.47 -2.45 16.97
C LEU A 100 -9.71 -1.57 16.85
N GLN A 101 -10.33 -1.48 15.67
CA GLN A 101 -11.50 -0.63 15.40
C GLN A 101 -11.28 0.82 15.84
N ASN A 102 -10.02 1.29 15.79
CA ASN A 102 -9.63 2.61 16.25
C ASN A 102 -9.45 3.54 15.05
N ASN A 103 -10.49 4.32 14.76
CA ASN A 103 -10.53 5.23 13.61
C ASN A 103 -9.43 6.29 13.67
N LEU A 104 -9.07 6.80 14.86
CA LEU A 104 -8.05 7.83 15.01
C LEU A 104 -6.66 7.29 14.66
N LEU A 105 -6.28 6.13 15.20
CA LEU A 105 -5.01 5.49 14.87
C LEU A 105 -4.92 5.12 13.39
N SER A 106 -6.03 4.67 12.81
CA SER A 106 -6.11 4.33 11.39
C SER A 106 -5.90 5.56 10.50
N VAL A 107 -6.44 6.72 10.88
CA VAL A 107 -6.23 8.00 10.19
C VAL A 107 -4.78 8.47 10.31
N ILE A 108 -4.16 8.34 11.49
CA ILE A 108 -2.75 8.71 11.70
C ILE A 108 -1.84 7.84 10.82
N ASP A 109 -2.05 6.52 10.84
CA ASP A 109 -1.25 5.57 10.09
C ASP A 109 -1.43 5.73 8.57
N ILE A 110 -2.67 5.90 8.08
CA ILE A 110 -2.88 6.09 6.64
C ILE A 110 -2.31 7.43 6.14
N SER A 111 -2.28 8.45 6.99
CA SER A 111 -1.62 9.73 6.68
C SER A 111 -0.11 9.56 6.58
N LEU A 112 0.50 8.80 7.50
CA LEU A 112 1.91 8.44 7.44
C LEU A 112 2.21 7.64 6.17
N LEU A 113 1.39 6.63 5.86
CA LEU A 113 1.51 5.84 4.64
C LEU A 113 1.46 6.72 3.39
N TRP A 114 0.47 7.62 3.31
CA TRP A 114 0.33 8.53 2.19
C TRP A 114 1.57 9.42 2.02
N LEU A 115 2.11 9.99 3.10
CA LEU A 115 3.33 10.78 3.06
C LEU A 115 4.54 9.97 2.57
N LEU A 116 4.70 8.73 3.04
CA LEU A 116 5.77 7.84 2.58
C LEU A 116 5.67 7.55 1.07
N LEU A 117 4.45 7.38 0.55
CA LEU A 117 4.23 7.18 -0.89
C LEU A 117 4.59 8.42 -1.71
N ILE A 118 4.25 9.62 -1.23
CA ILE A 118 4.63 10.87 -1.91
C ILE A 118 6.16 11.03 -1.92
N ILE A 119 6.84 10.77 -0.81
CA ILE A 119 8.31 10.82 -0.73
C ILE A 119 8.94 9.80 -1.68
N GLN A 120 8.42 8.58 -1.73
CA GLN A 120 8.92 7.55 -2.63
C GLN A 120 8.67 7.90 -4.10
N GLN A 121 7.53 8.50 -4.42
CA GLN A 121 7.23 8.99 -5.77
C GLN A 121 8.19 10.11 -6.19
N TRP A 122 8.49 11.03 -5.29
CA TRP A 122 9.47 12.08 -5.52
C TRP A 122 10.85 11.49 -5.85
N ASP A 123 11.28 10.47 -5.12
CA ASP A 123 12.55 9.78 -5.39
C ASP A 123 12.56 9.13 -6.79
N TYR A 124 11.45 8.52 -7.24
CA TYR A 124 11.36 7.97 -8.60
C TYR A 124 11.52 9.06 -9.67
N LEU A 125 10.87 10.20 -9.50
CA LEU A 125 11.01 11.33 -10.42
C LEU A 125 12.45 11.87 -10.42
N ARG A 126 13.01 12.10 -9.23
CA ARG A 126 14.36 12.61 -9.02
C ARG A 126 15.44 11.71 -9.63
N TYR A 127 15.27 10.40 -9.53
CA TYR A 127 16.21 9.42 -10.06
C TYR A 127 15.95 9.06 -11.54
N LYS A 128 15.08 9.81 -12.23
CA LYS A 128 14.70 9.60 -13.65
C LYS A 128 14.14 8.19 -13.89
N LEU A 129 13.46 7.64 -12.90
CA LEU A 129 12.83 6.32 -12.90
C LEU A 129 11.33 6.44 -13.24
N ILE A 130 11.00 7.33 -14.18
CA ILE A 130 9.61 7.76 -14.47
C ILE A 130 8.73 6.53 -14.73
N THR A 131 9.10 5.63 -15.63
CA THR A 131 8.31 4.42 -15.93
C THR A 131 8.02 3.54 -14.71
N ARG A 132 8.87 3.56 -13.68
CA ARG A 132 8.66 2.82 -12.42
C ARG A 132 7.74 3.60 -11.47
N GLY A 133 7.86 4.93 -11.42
CA GLY A 133 6.95 5.78 -10.67
C GLY A 133 5.51 5.72 -11.16
N TRP A 134 5.26 5.37 -12.43
CA TRP A 134 3.90 5.21 -12.95
C TRP A 134 3.18 3.99 -12.34
N LEU A 135 3.91 2.93 -11.97
CA LEU A 135 3.34 1.75 -11.29
C LEU A 135 2.82 2.06 -9.89
N MET A 136 3.30 3.15 -9.27
CA MET A 136 2.86 3.58 -7.95
C MET A 136 1.71 4.59 -7.99
N ILE A 137 1.36 5.13 -9.16
CA ILE A 137 0.22 6.04 -9.29
C ILE A 137 -1.10 5.38 -8.87
N PRO A 138 -1.45 4.16 -9.32
CA PRO A 138 -2.66 3.48 -8.85
C PRO A 138 -2.70 3.32 -7.33
N TYR A 139 -1.54 3.09 -6.72
CA TYR A 139 -1.42 2.94 -5.28
C TYR A 139 -1.63 4.26 -4.54
N ILE A 140 -1.00 5.35 -5.00
CA ILE A 140 -1.20 6.69 -4.42
C ILE A 140 -2.67 7.11 -4.53
N LEU A 141 -3.31 6.88 -5.68
CA LEU A 141 -4.73 7.19 -5.88
C LEU A 141 -5.61 6.40 -4.90
N TRP A 142 -5.36 5.10 -4.75
CA TRP A 142 -6.10 4.27 -3.81
C TRP A 142 -5.90 4.70 -2.36
N VAL A 143 -4.67 4.99 -1.94
CA VAL A 143 -4.39 5.44 -0.56
C VAL A 143 -4.96 6.84 -0.31
N THR A 144 -4.99 7.71 -1.32
CA THR A 144 -5.68 9.01 -1.21
C THR A 144 -7.18 8.83 -0.99
N PHE A 145 -7.80 7.94 -1.78
CA PHE A 145 -9.20 7.56 -1.60
C PHE A 145 -9.46 6.97 -0.21
N ALA A 146 -8.63 6.01 0.22
CA ALA A 146 -8.76 5.36 1.50
C ALA A 146 -8.52 6.33 2.67
N ALA A 147 -7.62 7.30 2.53
CA ALA A 147 -7.44 8.35 3.53
C ALA A 147 -8.71 9.19 3.68
N ALA A 148 -9.30 9.67 2.56
CA ALA A 148 -10.56 10.41 2.59
C ALA A 148 -11.70 9.61 3.23
N LEU A 149 -11.75 8.30 2.96
CA LEU A 149 -12.70 7.39 3.60
C LEU A 149 -12.47 7.27 5.12
N ASN A 150 -11.23 7.06 5.56
CA ASN A 150 -10.87 6.94 6.99
C ASN A 150 -11.22 8.23 7.75
N TYR A 151 -10.87 9.40 7.19
CA TYR A 151 -11.24 10.69 7.78
C TYR A 151 -12.74 10.85 7.89
N SER A 152 -13.49 10.51 6.83
CA SER A 152 -14.96 10.61 6.85
C SER A 152 -15.57 9.69 7.90
N ILE A 153 -15.07 8.46 8.03
CA ILE A 153 -15.53 7.51 9.04
C ILE A 153 -15.24 8.05 10.45
N LEU A 154 -14.07 8.64 10.68
CA LEU A 154 -13.72 9.27 11.97
C LEU A 154 -14.64 10.44 12.33
N PHE A 155 -15.10 11.23 11.36
CA PHE A 155 -16.01 12.35 11.64
C PHE A 155 -17.48 11.90 11.83
N LEU A 156 -17.87 10.77 11.26
CA LEU A 156 -19.24 10.27 11.30
C LEU A 156 -19.55 9.39 12.53
N ASN A 157 -18.52 8.88 13.23
CA ASN A 157 -18.62 7.91 14.32
C ASN A 157 -17.73 8.31 15.50
#